data_AF-A0A821B5W3-F1
#
_entry.id   AF-A0A821B5W3-F1
#
_cell.length_a   1.000
_cell.length_b   1.000
_cell.length_c   1.000
_cell.angle_alpha   90.00
_cell.angle_beta   90.00
_cell.angle_gamma   90.00
#
_symmetry.space_group_name_H-M   'P 1'
#
loop_
_entity.id
_entity.type
_entity.pdbx_description
1 polymer ?
#
loop_
_entity_poly.entity_id
_entity_poly.type
_entity_poly.pdbx_seq_one_letter_code
_entity_poly.pdbx_strand_id
1 'polypeptide(L)'
;MASHSRFTDDVWCTPAPGAPLIDLRTIDELRNEIFSSGYEELQQALFQAEEMKSKDLYEKYAPSFRDKNKQYIFKYINEIRGYSPSPSRSLLVTRWKPFLPDRTPDKLSPTSTKVTFQADVFKYESCGDNNSVEWYLNFANHDLFAYYSGPLLAQDELQVLECVELAALREFFVQTINTVGSYTTGSDKHTQKTVPTPILISNTERVIKMDTTKVYGNAFAKATERQLIQACEYLKNPQTVNLIAIEAPSHGRGVYTLDQVQYILTTCYVGFKAAEILANKTHQLNAAHQRSTSRSGNTRLRTIIHTGWWGCGAYGNNRQMMILAQILAAYWTEVHEIIFHTQTNEHNSDISAAREVADKLLQEKSVDRVLEEIVKLNLQWERSNNT
;
A
#
# COMPACT_ATOMS: atom_id res chain seq x y z
N MET A 1 16.22 19.48 17.70
CA MET A 1 17.41 18.62 17.59
C MET A 1 16.91 17.29 17.07
N ALA A 2 17.08 17.05 15.77
CA ALA A 2 16.58 15.86 15.09
C ALA A 2 17.23 14.61 15.72
N SER A 3 16.41 13.80 16.39
CA SER A 3 16.86 12.51 16.88
C SER A 3 17.06 11.57 15.71
N HIS A 4 18.17 10.85 15.78
CA HIS A 4 18.65 9.96 14.74
C HIS A 4 17.60 8.89 14.45
N SER A 5 17.29 8.70 13.16
CA SER A 5 16.59 7.49 12.72
C SER A 5 17.28 6.28 13.34
N ARG A 6 16.50 5.38 13.97
CA ARG A 6 17.00 4.12 14.54
C ARG A 6 17.51 3.14 13.47
N PHE A 7 17.40 3.53 12.21
CA PHE A 7 17.75 2.75 11.05
C PHE A 7 18.80 3.50 10.23
N THR A 8 19.73 2.74 9.67
CA THR A 8 20.79 3.31 8.83
C THR A 8 20.24 3.92 7.54
N ASP A 9 20.95 4.93 7.02
CA ASP A 9 20.61 5.60 5.76
C ASP A 9 20.82 4.72 4.51
N ASP A 10 21.46 3.57 4.65
CA ASP A 10 21.92 2.72 3.55
C ASP A 10 21.06 1.46 3.42
N VAL A 11 19.99 1.52 2.61
CA VAL A 11 19.22 0.35 2.18
C VAL A 11 19.67 -0.09 0.79
N TRP A 12 20.13 -1.33 0.63
CA TRP A 12 20.64 -1.87 -0.64
C TRP A 12 19.62 -2.78 -1.33
N CYS A 13 19.51 -2.68 -2.66
CA CYS A 13 18.76 -3.59 -3.52
C CYS A 13 19.60 -3.99 -4.74
N THR A 14 19.40 -5.22 -5.22
CA THR A 14 20.13 -5.76 -6.37
C THR A 14 19.73 -5.04 -7.67
N PRO A 15 20.67 -4.55 -8.49
CA PRO A 15 20.35 -3.87 -9.74
C PRO A 15 19.85 -4.83 -10.83
N ALA A 16 18.88 -4.38 -11.63
CA ALA A 16 18.41 -5.01 -12.87
C ALA A 16 19.45 -4.79 -14.02
N PRO A 17 19.17 -5.11 -15.31
CA PRO A 17 20.21 -5.05 -16.36
C PRO A 17 20.21 -3.82 -17.29
N GLY A 18 19.13 -3.01 -17.40
CA GLY A 18 19.02 -1.96 -18.44
C GLY A 18 18.67 -0.54 -17.96
N ALA A 19 19.00 0.48 -18.75
CA ALA A 19 18.55 1.87 -18.52
C ALA A 19 17.05 2.04 -18.86
N PRO A 20 16.35 3.05 -18.29
CA PRO A 20 14.94 3.29 -18.59
C PRO A 20 14.70 3.55 -20.09
N LEU A 21 13.63 2.95 -20.63
CA LEU A 21 13.17 3.15 -22.02
C LEU A 21 12.12 4.28 -22.14
N ILE A 22 11.83 4.95 -21.03
CA ILE A 22 10.82 5.99 -20.89
C ILE A 22 11.41 7.17 -20.13
N ASP A 23 10.85 8.36 -20.34
CA ASP A 23 11.22 9.55 -19.58
C ASP A 23 10.69 9.45 -18.15
N LEU A 24 11.56 9.78 -17.19
CA LEU A 24 11.28 9.73 -15.77
C LEU A 24 11.60 11.06 -15.13
N ARG A 25 10.68 11.55 -14.29
CA ARG A 25 11.03 12.57 -13.30
C ARG A 25 11.48 11.85 -12.04
N THR A 26 12.62 12.23 -11.51
CA THR A 26 13.23 11.54 -10.37
C THR A 26 13.02 12.31 -9.07
N ILE A 27 13.50 11.74 -7.96
CA ILE A 27 13.42 12.35 -6.63
C ILE A 27 13.96 13.78 -6.58
N ASP A 28 15.00 14.10 -7.34
CA ASP A 28 15.60 15.45 -7.34
C ASP A 28 14.66 16.52 -7.88
N GLU A 29 13.83 16.16 -8.86
CA GLU A 29 12.79 17.04 -9.40
C GLU A 29 11.53 17.04 -8.54
N LEU A 30 11.19 15.89 -7.97
CA LEU A 30 9.91 15.67 -7.29
C LEU A 30 9.91 16.12 -5.82
N ARG A 31 11.08 16.24 -5.18
CA ARG A 31 11.18 16.51 -3.74
C ARG A 31 10.39 17.75 -3.32
N ASN A 32 10.55 18.86 -4.03
CA ASN A 32 9.86 20.11 -3.70
C ASN A 32 8.36 20.06 -4.00
N GLU A 33 7.91 19.15 -4.88
CA GLU A 33 6.48 18.97 -5.18
C GLU A 33 5.79 18.04 -4.18
N ILE A 34 6.53 17.07 -3.64
CA ILE A 34 6.05 16.12 -2.63
C ILE A 34 5.96 16.81 -1.26
N PHE A 35 7.01 17.53 -0.88
CA PHE A 35 7.10 18.13 0.44
C PHE A 35 6.58 19.57 0.44
N SER A 36 5.34 19.74 0.90
CA SER A 36 4.86 21.05 1.35
C SER A 36 5.60 21.49 2.62
N SER A 37 5.53 22.79 2.95
CA SER A 37 6.09 23.35 4.19
C SER A 37 5.69 22.52 5.42
N GLY A 38 6.64 22.20 6.31
CA GLY A 38 6.40 21.45 7.55
C GLY A 38 6.84 19.98 7.53
N TYR A 39 7.45 19.51 6.45
CA TYR A 39 8.02 18.16 6.32
C TYR A 39 9.53 18.13 6.07
N GLU A 40 10.23 19.24 6.33
CA GLU A 40 11.66 19.40 6.06
C GLU A 40 12.50 18.30 6.73
N GLU A 41 12.13 17.91 7.96
CA GLU A 41 12.82 16.87 8.72
C GLU A 41 12.57 15.45 8.16
N LEU A 42 11.48 15.25 7.40
CA LEU A 42 11.10 13.94 6.84
C LEU A 42 11.55 13.76 5.38
N GLN A 43 12.19 14.76 4.77
CA GLN A 43 12.67 14.65 3.39
C GLN A 43 13.68 13.51 3.20
N GLN A 44 14.50 13.24 4.22
CA GLN A 44 15.50 12.18 4.19
C GLN A 44 14.88 10.78 4.25
N ALA A 45 13.63 10.67 4.71
CA ALA A 45 12.90 9.41 4.74
C ALA A 45 12.41 8.99 3.34
N LEU A 46 12.24 9.93 2.40
CA LEU A 46 11.97 9.58 1.01
C LEU A 46 13.25 9.04 0.38
N PHE A 47 13.29 7.72 0.17
CA PHE A 47 14.45 7.04 -0.37
C PHE A 47 14.55 7.24 -1.88
N GLN A 48 13.45 7.02 -2.59
CA GLN A 48 13.39 7.16 -4.05
C GLN A 48 11.99 7.58 -4.49
N ALA A 49 11.92 8.32 -5.59
CA ALA A 49 10.67 8.72 -6.22
C ALA A 49 10.83 8.77 -7.75
N GLU A 50 9.83 8.28 -8.45
CA GLU A 50 9.75 8.26 -9.91
C GLU A 50 8.34 8.63 -10.35
N GLU A 51 8.22 9.66 -11.19
CA GLU A 51 6.99 9.98 -11.91
C GLU A 51 7.19 9.66 -13.39
N MET A 52 6.26 8.87 -13.95
CA MET A 52 6.35 8.36 -15.33
C MET A 52 5.01 8.43 -16.03
N LYS A 53 5.03 8.62 -17.35
CA LYS A 53 3.80 8.61 -18.16
C LYS A 53 3.25 7.18 -18.25
N SER A 54 1.98 7.05 -17.88
CA SER A 54 1.32 5.75 -17.74
C SER A 54 1.24 5.02 -19.09
N LYS A 55 0.99 5.77 -20.17
CA LYS A 55 0.97 5.22 -21.53
C LYS A 55 2.34 4.69 -21.95
N ASP A 56 3.40 5.46 -21.74
CA ASP A 56 4.75 5.06 -22.13
C ASP A 56 5.22 3.85 -21.32
N LEU A 57 4.94 3.82 -20.01
CA LEU A 57 5.16 2.65 -19.17
C LEU A 57 4.47 1.42 -19.74
N TYR A 58 3.17 1.54 -20.02
CA TYR A 58 2.34 0.41 -20.46
C TYR A 58 2.72 -0.12 -21.84
N GLU A 59 3.15 0.77 -22.76
CA GLU A 59 3.58 0.38 -24.11
C GLU A 59 5.01 -0.19 -24.14
N LYS A 60 5.94 0.38 -23.37
CA LYS A 60 7.36 -0.05 -23.37
C LYS A 60 7.61 -1.27 -22.49
N TYR A 61 6.85 -1.41 -21.41
CA TYR A 61 6.97 -2.50 -20.44
C TYR A 61 5.65 -3.27 -20.36
N ALA A 62 5.17 -3.76 -21.51
CA ALA A 62 3.87 -4.42 -21.61
C ALA A 62 3.73 -5.60 -20.64
N PRO A 63 2.59 -5.74 -19.93
CA PRO A 63 2.33 -6.84 -19.00
C PRO A 63 2.57 -8.23 -19.60
N SER A 64 3.23 -9.11 -18.84
CA SER A 64 3.58 -10.48 -19.25
C SER A 64 2.89 -11.52 -18.37
N PHE A 65 1.60 -11.78 -18.63
CA PHE A 65 0.83 -12.80 -17.93
C PHE A 65 1.18 -14.21 -18.43
N ARG A 66 1.47 -15.14 -17.51
CA ARG A 66 1.79 -16.55 -17.84
C ARG A 66 0.59 -17.46 -17.65
N ASP A 67 -0.24 -17.19 -16.64
CA ASP A 67 -1.46 -17.92 -16.39
C ASP A 67 -2.50 -17.68 -17.50
N LYS A 68 -3.15 -18.77 -17.94
CA LYS A 68 -4.13 -18.76 -19.03
C LYS A 68 -5.35 -17.86 -18.73
N ASN A 69 -5.80 -17.81 -17.47
CA ASN A 69 -7.00 -17.06 -17.09
C ASN A 69 -6.68 -15.57 -17.00
N LYS A 70 -5.49 -15.20 -16.51
CA LYS A 70 -5.03 -13.81 -16.54
C LYS A 70 -4.71 -13.33 -17.97
N GLN A 71 -4.11 -14.18 -18.82
CA GLN A 71 -3.93 -13.88 -20.25
C GLN A 71 -5.27 -13.63 -20.94
N TYR A 72 -6.27 -14.45 -20.66
CA TYR A 72 -7.62 -14.27 -21.22
C TYR A 72 -8.23 -12.91 -20.83
N ILE A 73 -8.15 -12.54 -19.55
CA ILE A 73 -8.65 -11.25 -19.06
C ILE A 73 -7.84 -10.09 -19.66
N PHE A 74 -6.52 -10.20 -19.73
CA PHE A 74 -5.67 -9.19 -20.33
C PHE A 74 -6.00 -8.96 -21.81
N LYS A 75 -6.23 -10.03 -22.57
CA LYS A 75 -6.71 -9.98 -23.95
C LYS A 75 -8.08 -9.29 -24.03
N TYR A 76 -9.00 -9.64 -23.13
CA TYR A 76 -10.32 -8.99 -23.06
C TYR A 76 -10.22 -7.48 -22.81
N ILE A 77 -9.35 -7.04 -21.90
CA ILE A 77 -9.13 -5.61 -21.60
C ILE A 77 -8.54 -4.88 -22.82
N ASN A 78 -7.47 -5.41 -23.42
CA ASN A 78 -6.72 -4.68 -24.46
C ASN A 78 -7.31 -4.86 -25.86
N GLU A 79 -7.58 -6.09 -26.28
CA GLU A 79 -8.00 -6.37 -27.65
C GLU A 79 -9.50 -6.20 -27.86
N ILE A 80 -10.32 -6.59 -26.86
CA ILE A 80 -11.79 -6.54 -26.99
C ILE A 80 -12.34 -5.20 -26.52
N ARG A 81 -11.84 -4.67 -25.40
CA ARG A 81 -12.29 -3.39 -24.84
C ARG A 81 -11.46 -2.20 -25.29
N GLY A 82 -10.29 -2.42 -25.89
CA GLY A 82 -9.47 -1.35 -26.47
C GLY A 82 -8.88 -0.43 -25.40
N TYR A 83 -8.62 -0.94 -24.19
CA TYR A 83 -8.06 -0.11 -23.13
C TYR A 83 -6.66 0.39 -23.51
N SER A 84 -6.43 1.68 -23.27
CA SER A 84 -5.12 2.32 -23.33
C SER A 84 -5.07 3.42 -22.27
N PRO A 85 -3.99 3.54 -21.50
CA PRO A 85 -3.82 4.64 -20.58
C PRO A 85 -3.84 5.98 -21.31
N SER A 86 -4.33 7.03 -20.64
CA SER A 86 -4.25 8.39 -21.19
C SER A 86 -2.79 8.85 -21.33
N PRO A 87 -2.38 9.44 -22.48
CA PRO A 87 -1.01 9.92 -22.67
C PRO A 87 -0.63 11.06 -21.71
N SER A 88 -1.61 11.80 -21.18
CA SER A 88 -1.36 12.89 -20.24
C SER A 88 -1.17 12.40 -18.80
N ARG A 89 -1.65 11.20 -18.44
CA ARG A 89 -1.63 10.72 -17.05
C ARG A 89 -0.26 10.21 -16.66
N SER A 90 0.20 10.63 -15.49
CA SER A 90 1.40 10.10 -14.86
C SER A 90 1.07 9.21 -13.66
N LEU A 91 1.85 8.16 -13.47
CA LEU A 91 1.99 7.42 -12.22
C LEU A 91 3.12 8.04 -11.40
N LEU A 92 2.94 8.10 -10.09
CA LEU A 92 4.02 8.42 -9.14
C LEU A 92 4.28 7.21 -8.27
N VAL A 93 5.53 6.77 -8.21
CA VAL A 93 5.98 5.69 -7.33
C VAL A 93 7.00 6.28 -6.36
N THR A 94 6.85 5.98 -5.08
CA THR A 94 7.82 6.39 -4.05
C THR A 94 8.17 5.22 -3.15
N ARG A 95 9.38 5.25 -2.57
CA ARG A 95 9.83 4.32 -1.55
C ARG A 95 10.42 5.05 -0.38
N TRP A 96 10.15 4.53 0.82
CA TRP A 96 10.43 5.23 2.06
C TRP A 96 11.34 4.40 2.96
N LYS A 97 12.32 5.05 3.59
CA LYS A 97 13.17 4.45 4.60
C LYS A 97 12.35 4.16 5.87
N PRO A 98 12.72 3.14 6.65
CA PRO A 98 12.10 2.90 7.95
C PRO A 98 12.38 4.06 8.92
N PHE A 99 11.35 4.51 9.63
CA PHE A 99 11.50 5.41 10.78
C PHE A 99 10.29 5.28 11.71
N LEU A 100 10.51 5.55 12.99
CA LEU A 100 9.46 5.74 14.00
C LEU A 100 9.82 7.00 14.79
N PRO A 101 8.83 7.79 15.23
CA PRO A 101 9.09 8.92 16.10
C PRO A 101 9.51 8.41 17.49
N ASP A 102 10.35 9.14 18.20
CA ASP A 102 10.70 8.75 19.58
C ASP A 102 9.55 9.01 20.58
N ARG A 103 8.65 9.93 20.23
CA ARG A 103 7.48 10.29 21.03
C ARG A 103 6.21 10.21 20.21
N THR A 104 5.12 9.81 20.85
CA THR A 104 3.79 9.93 20.26
C THR A 104 3.39 11.42 20.21
N PRO A 105 2.49 11.84 19.30
CA PRO A 105 2.09 13.24 19.22
C PRO A 105 1.57 13.80 20.56
N ASP A 106 2.02 15.01 20.93
CA ASP A 106 1.63 15.64 22.20
C ASP A 106 0.12 15.86 22.29
N LYS A 107 -0.51 16.21 21.16
CA LYS A 107 -1.96 16.39 21.01
C LYS A 107 -2.55 15.35 20.07
N LEU A 108 -2.73 14.13 20.58
CA LEU A 108 -3.70 13.22 19.99
C LEU A 108 -5.09 13.77 20.35
N SER A 109 -5.75 14.46 19.42
CA SER A 109 -7.18 14.70 19.59
C SER A 109 -7.87 13.36 19.41
N PRO A 110 -8.62 12.82 20.39
CA PRO A 110 -9.35 11.56 20.22
C PRO A 110 -10.31 11.58 19.02
N THR A 111 -10.60 12.77 18.48
CA THR A 111 -11.44 13.03 17.32
C THR A 111 -10.68 13.25 16.00
N SER A 112 -9.33 13.21 15.96
CA SER A 112 -8.58 13.51 14.72
C SER A 112 -8.61 12.37 13.70
N THR A 113 -8.59 11.13 14.18
CA THR A 113 -8.58 9.93 13.34
C THR A 113 -9.85 9.13 13.60
N LYS A 114 -10.62 8.89 12.55
CA LYS A 114 -11.80 8.02 12.57
C LYS A 114 -11.39 6.60 12.18
N VAL A 115 -11.77 5.62 12.99
CA VAL A 115 -11.57 4.19 12.69
C VAL A 115 -12.91 3.54 12.46
N THR A 116 -13.18 3.11 11.22
CA THR A 116 -14.43 2.49 10.82
C THR A 116 -14.18 1.05 10.39
N PHE A 117 -15.01 0.11 10.85
CA PHE A 117 -14.99 -1.29 10.40
C PHE A 117 -16.21 -1.58 9.53
N GLN A 118 -16.01 -2.18 8.37
CA GLN A 118 -17.07 -2.48 7.40
C GLN A 118 -16.99 -3.94 6.94
N ALA A 119 -18.11 -4.65 7.01
CA ALA A 119 -18.22 -6.03 6.54
C ALA A 119 -18.40 -6.09 5.01
N ASP A 120 -17.35 -5.69 4.30
CA ASP A 120 -17.26 -5.70 2.85
C ASP A 120 -15.80 -5.81 2.38
N VAL A 121 -15.60 -5.61 1.08
CA VAL A 121 -14.30 -5.64 0.40
C VAL A 121 -13.98 -4.26 -0.19
N PHE A 122 -12.76 -4.07 -0.71
CA PHE A 122 -12.39 -2.83 -1.39
C PHE A 122 -13.29 -2.57 -2.60
N LYS A 123 -13.95 -1.42 -2.61
CA LYS A 123 -14.85 -1.00 -3.69
C LYS A 123 -14.20 -0.05 -4.69
N TYR A 124 -13.16 0.70 -4.26
CA TYR A 124 -12.49 1.75 -5.04
C TYR A 124 -13.43 2.86 -5.54
N GLU A 125 -14.61 2.97 -4.93
CA GLU A 125 -15.58 4.01 -5.21
C GLU A 125 -15.15 5.26 -4.45
N SER A 126 -14.90 6.36 -5.17
CA SER A 126 -14.57 7.63 -4.55
C SER A 126 -15.69 8.05 -3.58
N CYS A 127 -15.30 8.54 -2.42
CA CYS A 127 -16.21 9.16 -1.45
C CYS A 127 -16.84 10.48 -1.95
N GLY A 128 -16.47 10.95 -3.15
CA GLY A 128 -17.01 12.16 -3.78
C GLY A 128 -16.55 13.48 -3.14
N ASP A 129 -15.66 13.41 -2.13
CA ASP A 129 -15.08 14.57 -1.45
C ASP A 129 -13.79 15.01 -2.17
N ASN A 130 -13.86 16.15 -2.85
CA ASN A 130 -12.71 16.78 -3.49
C ASN A 130 -11.62 17.28 -2.51
N ASN A 131 -11.84 17.20 -1.19
CA ASN A 131 -10.83 17.53 -0.18
C ASN A 131 -10.20 16.28 0.46
N SER A 132 -10.32 15.13 -0.19
CA SER A 132 -9.78 13.87 0.31
C SER A 132 -8.88 13.17 -0.72
N VAL A 133 -8.00 12.31 -0.20
CA VAL A 133 -7.21 11.36 -0.98
C VAL A 133 -7.35 10.00 -0.31
N GLU A 134 -7.87 9.06 -1.09
CA GLU A 134 -8.03 7.67 -0.67
C GLU A 134 -6.84 6.83 -1.10
N TRP A 135 -6.33 6.06 -0.16
CA TRP A 135 -5.25 5.09 -0.33
C TRP A 135 -5.74 3.70 0.04
N TYR A 136 -5.36 2.69 -0.73
CA TYR A 136 -5.76 1.30 -0.53
C TYR A 136 -4.52 0.48 -0.20
N LEU A 137 -4.57 -0.27 0.90
CA LEU A 137 -3.45 -1.09 1.31
C LEU A 137 -3.30 -2.29 0.36
N ASN A 138 -2.12 -2.41 -0.25
CA ASN A 138 -1.71 -3.63 -0.93
C ASN A 138 -0.96 -4.50 0.09
N PHE A 139 -1.47 -5.72 0.30
CA PHE A 139 -0.87 -6.69 1.22
C PHE A 139 0.31 -7.37 0.52
N ALA A 140 1.37 -6.58 0.34
CA ALA A 140 2.46 -6.90 -0.56
C ALA A 140 3.30 -8.08 -0.06
N ASN A 141 3.91 -8.77 -1.02
CA ASN A 141 5.11 -9.56 -0.81
C ASN A 141 6.36 -8.65 -0.73
N HIS A 142 7.47 -9.13 -0.16
CA HIS A 142 8.75 -8.41 -0.21
C HIS A 142 9.08 -8.01 -1.64
N ASP A 143 8.86 -8.89 -2.62
CA ASP A 143 9.02 -8.58 -4.04
C ASP A 143 7.68 -8.19 -4.65
N LEU A 144 7.44 -6.87 -4.76
CA LEU A 144 6.16 -6.28 -5.13
C LEU A 144 5.67 -6.81 -6.48
N PHE A 145 4.44 -7.32 -6.47
CA PHE A 145 3.75 -7.94 -7.59
C PHE A 145 4.45 -9.16 -8.19
N ALA A 146 5.41 -9.81 -7.51
CA ALA A 146 6.17 -10.93 -8.08
C ALA A 146 5.30 -12.08 -8.64
N TYR A 147 4.15 -12.31 -8.03
CA TYR A 147 3.24 -13.41 -8.37
C TYR A 147 2.08 -13.00 -9.30
N TYR A 148 2.07 -11.76 -9.79
CA TYR A 148 0.96 -11.24 -10.59
C TYR A 148 0.63 -12.10 -11.81
N SER A 149 1.64 -12.76 -12.40
CA SER A 149 1.50 -13.61 -13.59
C SER A 149 1.11 -15.07 -13.29
N GLY A 150 1.09 -15.46 -12.01
CA GLY A 150 0.78 -16.82 -11.55
C GLY A 150 -0.71 -17.16 -11.55
N PRO A 151 -1.08 -18.42 -11.22
CA PRO A 151 -2.45 -18.91 -11.35
C PRO A 151 -3.37 -18.53 -10.17
N LEU A 152 -2.81 -18.06 -9.05
CA LEU A 152 -3.60 -17.64 -7.89
C LEU A 152 -4.11 -16.20 -8.06
N LEU A 153 -5.20 -15.93 -7.35
CA LEU A 153 -5.79 -14.60 -7.23
C LEU A 153 -5.97 -14.28 -5.75
N ALA A 154 -4.88 -13.96 -5.06
CA ALA A 154 -4.95 -13.30 -3.76
C ALA A 154 -5.16 -11.79 -3.98
N GLN A 155 -5.14 -11.03 -2.89
CA GLN A 155 -5.51 -9.61 -2.92
C GLN A 155 -4.54 -8.76 -3.74
N ASP A 156 -3.23 -9.03 -3.66
CA ASP A 156 -2.24 -8.29 -4.43
C ASP A 156 -2.35 -8.60 -5.93
N GLU A 157 -2.56 -9.86 -6.32
CA GLU A 157 -2.77 -10.17 -7.74
C GLU A 157 -4.14 -9.69 -8.25
N LEU A 158 -5.17 -9.65 -7.41
CA LEU A 158 -6.45 -9.02 -7.74
C LEU A 158 -6.27 -7.54 -8.05
N GLN A 159 -5.51 -6.81 -7.23
CA GLN A 159 -5.20 -5.40 -7.47
C GLN A 159 -4.47 -5.19 -8.80
N VAL A 160 -3.51 -6.05 -9.14
CA VAL A 160 -2.80 -5.99 -10.42
C VAL A 160 -3.72 -6.32 -11.60
N LEU A 161 -4.61 -7.31 -11.44
CA LEU A 161 -5.55 -7.71 -12.49
C LEU A 161 -6.60 -6.62 -12.75
N GLU A 162 -7.08 -5.96 -11.69
CA GLU A 162 -8.03 -4.86 -11.80
C GLU A 162 -7.38 -3.55 -12.27
N CYS A 163 -6.12 -3.33 -11.91
CA CYS A 163 -5.30 -2.17 -12.32
C CYS A 163 -4.11 -2.65 -13.17
N VAL A 164 -4.37 -2.98 -14.43
CA VAL A 164 -3.44 -3.70 -15.33
C VAL A 164 -2.08 -2.99 -15.52
N GLU A 165 -2.01 -1.69 -15.29
CA GLU A 165 -0.75 -0.92 -15.32
C GLU A 165 0.25 -1.33 -14.25
N LEU A 166 -0.22 -1.89 -13.13
CA LEU A 166 0.67 -2.39 -12.08
C LEU A 166 1.51 -3.57 -12.58
N ALA A 167 1.00 -4.34 -13.54
CA ALA A 167 1.79 -5.37 -14.21
C ALA A 167 2.89 -4.75 -15.09
N ALA A 168 2.61 -3.64 -15.78
CA ALA A 168 3.62 -2.92 -16.54
C ALA A 168 4.68 -2.30 -15.63
N LEU A 169 4.26 -1.78 -14.47
CA LEU A 169 5.17 -1.29 -13.44
C LEU A 169 6.09 -2.40 -12.90
N ARG A 170 5.55 -3.61 -12.73
CA ARG A 170 6.37 -4.78 -12.39
C ARG A 170 7.41 -5.07 -13.47
N GLU A 171 7.02 -5.09 -14.74
CA GLU A 171 7.96 -5.29 -15.85
C GLU A 171 9.03 -4.20 -15.91
N PHE A 172 8.68 -2.95 -15.61
CA PHE A 172 9.64 -1.87 -15.47
C PHE A 172 10.67 -2.12 -14.36
N PHE A 173 10.24 -2.50 -13.15
CA PHE A 173 11.15 -2.77 -12.03
C PHE A 173 12.13 -3.91 -12.31
N VAL A 174 11.70 -4.97 -12.99
CA VAL A 174 12.58 -6.13 -13.25
C VAL A 174 13.53 -5.93 -14.43
N GLN A 175 13.23 -4.99 -15.33
CA GLN A 175 14.04 -4.71 -16.52
C GLN A 175 14.98 -3.50 -16.35
N THR A 176 14.73 -2.63 -15.37
CA THR A 176 15.36 -1.30 -15.28
C THR A 176 16.18 -1.09 -14.01
N ILE A 177 17.42 -0.60 -14.15
CA ILE A 177 18.30 -0.26 -13.02
C ILE A 177 17.96 1.09 -12.40
N ASN A 178 18.44 1.28 -11.15
CA ASN A 178 18.35 2.54 -10.43
C ASN A 178 16.91 3.07 -10.37
N THR A 179 15.93 2.17 -10.36
CA THR A 179 14.53 2.50 -10.12
C THR A 179 14.22 2.44 -8.63
N VAL A 180 13.03 2.90 -8.24
CA VAL A 180 12.47 2.69 -6.88
C VAL A 180 12.65 1.23 -6.42
N GLY A 181 12.61 0.30 -7.37
CA GLY A 181 12.74 -1.13 -7.17
C GLY A 181 11.43 -1.76 -6.70
N SER A 182 11.36 -3.09 -6.79
CA SER A 182 10.18 -3.85 -6.37
C SER A 182 10.19 -4.25 -4.90
N TYR A 183 11.29 -4.04 -4.17
CA TYR A 183 11.39 -4.56 -2.81
C TYR A 183 10.70 -3.67 -1.78
N THR A 184 9.62 -4.16 -1.15
CA THR A 184 8.92 -3.49 -0.05
C THR A 184 9.64 -3.62 1.31
N THR A 185 10.75 -4.35 1.32
CA THR A 185 11.68 -4.45 2.43
C THR A 185 13.12 -4.17 2.00
N GLY A 186 13.97 -3.88 2.98
CA GLY A 186 15.39 -3.67 2.82
C GLY A 186 16.17 -4.40 3.90
N SER A 187 17.48 -4.21 3.92
CA SER A 187 18.35 -4.68 4.99
C SER A 187 19.05 -3.49 5.64
N ASP A 188 19.03 -3.43 6.97
CA ASP A 188 19.84 -2.46 7.71
C ASP A 188 21.31 -2.85 7.63
N LYS A 189 22.17 -1.94 7.18
CA LYS A 189 23.57 -2.23 6.87
C LYS A 189 24.39 -2.68 8.09
N HIS A 190 24.07 -2.20 9.29
CA HIS A 190 24.83 -2.53 10.49
C HIS A 190 24.39 -3.85 11.12
N THR A 191 23.08 -4.06 11.20
CA THR A 191 22.50 -5.21 11.89
C THR A 191 22.20 -6.37 10.95
N GLN A 192 22.18 -6.12 9.63
CA GLN A 192 21.74 -7.04 8.58
C GLN A 192 20.28 -7.52 8.76
N LYS A 193 19.53 -6.90 9.67
CA LYS A 193 18.12 -7.21 9.91
C LYS A 193 17.27 -6.66 8.76
N THR A 194 16.22 -7.40 8.42
CA THR A 194 15.19 -6.91 7.50
C THR A 194 14.49 -5.70 8.09
N VAL A 195 14.33 -4.65 7.27
CA VAL A 195 13.62 -3.43 7.64
C VAL A 195 12.53 -3.11 6.62
N PRO A 196 11.41 -2.49 7.03
CA PRO A 196 10.37 -2.16 6.08
C PRO A 196 10.76 -0.96 5.23
N THR A 197 10.52 -1.06 3.92
CA THR A 197 10.64 0.07 2.99
C THR A 197 9.38 0.19 2.15
N PRO A 198 8.28 0.72 2.71
CA PRO A 198 7.00 0.84 2.02
C PRO A 198 7.13 1.50 0.66
N ILE A 199 6.37 0.98 -0.32
CA ILE A 199 6.26 1.55 -1.67
C ILE A 199 4.86 2.13 -1.84
N LEU A 200 4.75 3.38 -2.27
CA LEU A 200 3.47 4.01 -2.53
C LEU A 200 3.33 4.29 -4.02
N ILE A 201 2.16 3.99 -4.57
CA ILE A 201 1.85 4.15 -6.00
C ILE A 201 0.62 5.04 -6.11
N SER A 202 0.76 6.22 -6.68
CA SER A 202 -0.34 7.16 -6.90
C SER A 202 -0.86 7.08 -8.33
N ASN A 203 -2.17 7.29 -8.45
CA ASN A 203 -2.86 7.60 -9.71
C ASN A 203 -2.86 6.46 -10.75
N THR A 204 -2.97 5.20 -10.32
CA THR A 204 -3.22 4.08 -11.24
C THR A 204 -4.70 3.97 -11.60
N GLU A 205 -5.02 3.33 -12.72
CA GLU A 205 -6.40 3.12 -13.15
C GLU A 205 -6.85 1.69 -12.88
N ARG A 206 -7.99 1.58 -12.20
CA ARG A 206 -8.79 0.36 -12.14
C ARG A 206 -9.74 0.33 -13.33
N VAL A 207 -9.58 -0.68 -14.17
CA VAL A 207 -10.26 -0.80 -15.47
C VAL A 207 -11.30 -1.91 -15.51
N ILE A 208 -11.19 -2.87 -14.60
CA ILE A 208 -12.18 -3.91 -14.39
C ILE A 208 -12.52 -4.02 -12.91
N LYS A 209 -13.70 -4.55 -12.64
CA LYS A 209 -14.14 -5.03 -11.34
C LYS A 209 -14.36 -6.54 -11.43
N MET A 210 -13.67 -7.28 -10.58
CA MET A 210 -13.82 -8.73 -10.48
C MET A 210 -14.70 -9.10 -9.29
N ASP A 211 -15.81 -9.79 -9.54
CA ASP A 211 -16.58 -10.45 -8.50
C ASP A 211 -15.84 -11.71 -8.02
N THR A 212 -15.23 -11.62 -6.85
CA THR A 212 -14.39 -12.69 -6.30
C THR A 212 -15.18 -13.82 -5.63
N THR A 213 -16.50 -13.72 -5.50
CA THR A 213 -17.33 -14.71 -4.76
C THR A 213 -17.16 -16.15 -5.24
N LYS A 214 -16.85 -16.34 -6.53
CA LYS A 214 -16.67 -17.68 -7.15
C LYS A 214 -15.30 -17.91 -7.77
N VAL A 215 -14.44 -16.89 -7.82
CA VAL A 215 -13.16 -16.92 -8.55
C VAL A 215 -12.00 -16.39 -7.74
N TYR A 216 -12.04 -16.47 -6.40
CA TYR A 216 -10.91 -16.08 -5.54
C TYR A 216 -9.91 -17.22 -5.32
N GLY A 217 -8.63 -16.88 -5.16
CA GLY A 217 -7.55 -17.83 -4.85
C GLY A 217 -7.49 -19.00 -5.84
N ASN A 218 -7.47 -20.23 -5.34
CA ASN A 218 -7.43 -21.44 -6.16
C ASN A 218 -8.67 -21.65 -7.05
N ALA A 219 -9.81 -21.03 -6.73
CA ALA A 219 -10.99 -21.09 -7.59
C ALA A 219 -10.76 -20.35 -8.92
N PHE A 220 -9.96 -19.27 -8.90
CA PHE A 220 -9.56 -18.55 -10.10
C PHE A 220 -8.87 -19.47 -11.11
N ALA A 221 -7.86 -20.22 -10.67
CA ALA A 221 -7.06 -21.12 -11.51
C ALA A 221 -7.92 -22.19 -12.22
N LYS A 222 -9.04 -22.58 -11.59
CA LYS A 222 -9.96 -23.62 -12.07
C LYS A 222 -11.13 -23.05 -12.87
N ALA A 223 -11.32 -21.73 -12.88
CA ALA A 223 -12.44 -21.09 -13.55
C ALA A 223 -12.35 -21.26 -15.08
N THR A 224 -13.50 -21.44 -15.71
CA THR A 224 -13.67 -21.39 -17.16
C THR A 224 -13.75 -19.95 -17.65
N GLU A 225 -13.41 -19.70 -18.91
CA GLU A 225 -13.53 -18.36 -19.52
C GLU A 225 -14.93 -17.74 -19.34
N ARG A 226 -15.99 -18.57 -19.45
CA ARG A 226 -17.37 -18.14 -19.21
C ARG A 226 -17.58 -17.62 -17.79
N GLN A 227 -17.02 -18.30 -16.79
CA GLN A 227 -17.10 -17.86 -15.39
C GLN A 227 -16.31 -16.57 -15.18
N LEU A 228 -15.14 -16.44 -15.81
CA LEU A 228 -14.32 -15.22 -15.73
C LEU A 228 -15.04 -14.02 -16.33
N ILE A 229 -15.63 -14.13 -17.51
CA ILE A 229 -16.41 -13.02 -18.11
C ILE A 229 -17.63 -12.67 -17.27
N GLN A 230 -18.31 -13.66 -16.69
CA GLN A 230 -19.45 -13.40 -15.80
C GLN A 230 -19.03 -12.68 -14.51
N ALA A 231 -17.82 -12.94 -14.01
CA ALA A 231 -17.28 -12.28 -12.83
C ALA A 231 -16.61 -10.92 -13.16
N CYS A 232 -16.26 -10.67 -14.42
CA CYS A 232 -15.50 -9.50 -14.84
C CYS A 232 -16.40 -8.40 -15.42
N GLU A 233 -16.55 -7.31 -14.70
CA GLU A 233 -17.18 -6.08 -15.18
C GLU A 233 -16.10 -5.13 -15.74
N TYR A 234 -16.21 -4.73 -17.01
CA TYR A 234 -15.34 -3.68 -17.56
C TYR A 234 -15.88 -2.30 -17.20
N LEU A 235 -15.04 -1.46 -16.61
CA LEU A 235 -15.42 -0.13 -16.16
C LEU A 235 -15.28 0.85 -17.33
N LYS A 236 -16.42 1.34 -17.84
CA LYS A 236 -16.43 2.33 -18.93
C LYS A 236 -15.66 3.61 -18.57
N ASN A 237 -15.73 3.99 -17.29
CA ASN A 237 -14.93 5.08 -16.72
C ASN A 237 -13.98 4.43 -15.70
N PRO A 238 -12.68 4.31 -16.01
CA PRO A 238 -11.71 3.79 -15.06
C PRO A 238 -11.73 4.57 -13.75
N GLN A 239 -11.54 3.87 -12.63
CA GLN A 239 -11.46 4.47 -11.31
C GLN A 239 -10.00 4.75 -10.97
N THR A 240 -9.71 5.93 -10.40
CA THR A 240 -8.36 6.23 -9.91
C THR A 240 -8.12 5.49 -8.60
N VAL A 241 -6.99 4.81 -8.49
CA VAL A 241 -6.57 4.07 -7.30
C VAL A 241 -5.16 4.51 -6.88
N ASN A 242 -4.96 4.66 -5.57
CA ASN A 242 -3.65 4.89 -4.95
C ASN A 242 -3.37 3.75 -3.99
N LEU A 243 -2.14 3.23 -3.99
CA LEU A 243 -1.76 2.05 -3.22
C LEU A 243 -0.68 2.36 -2.20
N ILE A 244 -0.81 1.76 -1.01
CA ILE A 244 0.26 1.65 -0.02
C ILE A 244 0.68 0.18 -0.01
N ALA A 245 1.83 -0.16 -0.59
CA ALA A 245 2.37 -1.51 -0.61
C ALA A 245 3.30 -1.73 0.58
N ILE A 246 2.87 -2.60 1.49
CA ILE A 246 3.62 -2.98 2.69
C ILE A 246 3.58 -4.49 2.95
N GLU A 247 4.72 -5.04 3.35
CA GLU A 247 4.85 -6.46 3.68
C GLU A 247 4.75 -6.70 5.20
N ALA A 248 3.83 -7.57 5.60
CA ALA A 248 3.73 -8.07 6.97
C ALA A 248 4.86 -9.08 7.24
N PRO A 249 5.33 -9.25 8.49
CA PRO A 249 6.25 -10.33 8.78
C PRO A 249 5.56 -11.68 8.50
N SER A 250 6.32 -12.70 8.10
CA SER A 250 5.75 -13.97 7.66
C SER A 250 6.31 -15.16 8.45
N HIS A 251 5.50 -16.21 8.58
CA HIS A 251 5.90 -17.54 9.07
C HIS A 251 6.53 -17.59 10.48
N GLY A 252 6.21 -16.62 11.34
CA GLY A 252 6.64 -16.65 12.73
C GLY A 252 5.88 -17.68 13.59
N ARG A 253 6.34 -17.87 14.83
CA ARG A 253 5.78 -18.84 15.79
C ARG A 253 5.89 -18.28 17.21
N GLY A 254 5.00 -18.73 18.09
CA GLY A 254 5.03 -18.38 19.51
C GLY A 254 4.59 -16.94 19.76
N VAL A 255 5.12 -16.33 20.82
CA VAL A 255 4.83 -14.94 21.21
C VAL A 255 5.62 -13.96 20.34
N TYR A 256 5.03 -12.82 19.98
CA TYR A 256 5.74 -11.77 19.26
C TYR A 256 6.91 -11.23 20.08
N THR A 257 8.08 -11.11 19.45
CA THR A 257 9.24 -10.44 20.04
C THR A 257 9.14 -8.92 19.90
N LEU A 258 9.94 -8.18 20.68
CA LEU A 258 10.04 -6.73 20.55
C LEU A 258 10.41 -6.30 19.13
N ASP A 259 11.38 -6.98 18.52
CA ASP A 259 11.80 -6.73 17.13
C ASP A 259 10.64 -6.91 16.13
N GLN A 260 9.81 -7.95 16.32
CA GLN A 260 8.66 -8.19 15.45
C GLN A 260 7.57 -7.14 15.65
N VAL A 261 7.28 -6.76 16.89
CA VAL A 261 6.32 -5.68 17.22
C VAL A 261 6.78 -4.36 16.61
N GLN A 262 8.07 -4.01 16.78
CA GLN A 262 8.66 -2.81 16.21
C GLN A 262 8.62 -2.83 14.68
N TYR A 263 8.95 -3.96 14.04
CA TYR A 263 8.84 -4.11 12.59
C TYR A 263 7.42 -3.80 12.11
N ILE A 264 6.41 -4.48 12.68
CA ILE A 264 4.99 -4.31 12.29
C ILE A 264 4.55 -2.85 12.43
N LEU A 265 4.84 -2.22 13.57
CA LEU A 265 4.48 -0.82 13.81
C LEU A 265 5.21 0.15 12.88
N THR A 266 6.50 -0.05 12.65
CA THR A 266 7.29 0.76 11.71
C THR A 266 6.70 0.68 10.31
N THR A 267 6.35 -0.53 9.86
CA THR A 267 5.77 -0.76 8.54
C THR A 267 4.47 0.01 8.34
N CYS A 268 3.52 -0.10 9.28
CA CYS A 268 2.26 0.66 9.21
C CYS A 268 2.51 2.17 9.28
N TYR A 269 3.31 2.61 10.25
CA TYR A 269 3.58 4.03 10.48
C TYR A 269 4.19 4.70 9.25
N VAL A 270 5.26 4.12 8.68
CA VAL A 270 5.94 4.71 7.52
C VAL A 270 5.02 4.74 6.31
N GLY A 271 4.29 3.66 6.03
CA GLY A 271 3.35 3.61 4.91
C GLY A 271 2.24 4.66 5.05
N PHE A 272 1.68 4.81 6.25
CA PHE A 272 0.59 5.76 6.51
C PHE A 272 1.08 7.21 6.53
N LYS A 273 2.28 7.45 7.08
CA LYS A 273 2.89 8.79 7.07
C LYS A 273 3.24 9.24 5.67
N ALA A 274 3.79 8.34 4.85
CA ALA A 274 4.07 8.61 3.45
C ALA A 274 2.79 8.97 2.67
N ALA A 275 1.68 8.25 2.89
CA ALA A 275 0.39 8.54 2.27
C ALA A 275 -0.15 9.92 2.67
N GLU A 276 0.08 10.32 3.92
CA GLU A 276 -0.29 11.64 4.43
C GLU A 276 0.56 12.75 3.81
N ILE A 277 1.89 12.58 3.73
CA ILE A 277 2.80 13.53 3.07
C ILE A 277 2.45 13.67 1.57
N LEU A 278 2.17 12.55 0.89
CA LEU A 278 1.87 12.53 -0.54
C LEU A 278 0.47 13.03 -0.91
N ALA A 279 -0.38 13.38 0.06
CA ALA A 279 -1.77 13.73 -0.20
C ALA A 279 -1.91 14.85 -1.24
N ASN A 280 -1.16 15.95 -1.10
CA ASN A 280 -1.23 17.08 -2.05
C ASN A 280 -0.82 16.69 -3.47
N LYS A 281 0.35 16.06 -3.63
CA LYS A 281 0.84 15.63 -4.95
C LYS A 281 -0.09 14.58 -5.58
N THR A 282 -0.59 13.64 -4.80
CA THR A 282 -1.52 12.60 -5.26
C THR A 282 -2.84 13.20 -5.70
N HIS A 283 -3.40 14.16 -4.95
CA HIS A 283 -4.60 14.87 -5.33
C HIS A 283 -4.43 15.61 -6.66
N GLN A 284 -3.29 16.29 -6.88
CA GLN A 284 -3.01 16.96 -8.15
C GLN A 284 -2.97 15.99 -9.33
N LEU A 285 -2.32 14.83 -9.15
CA LEU A 285 -2.28 13.77 -10.16
C LEU A 285 -3.67 13.23 -10.49
N ASN A 286 -4.49 12.97 -9.46
CA ASN A 286 -5.85 12.46 -9.62
C ASN A 286 -6.77 13.50 -10.29
N ALA A 287 -6.68 14.77 -9.89
CA ALA A 287 -7.52 15.86 -10.39
C ALA A 287 -7.22 16.24 -11.84
N ALA A 288 -5.95 16.21 -12.25
CA ALA A 288 -5.53 16.49 -13.64
C ALA A 288 -6.23 15.58 -14.65
N HIS A 289 -6.66 14.39 -14.23
CA HIS A 289 -7.39 13.46 -15.07
C HIS A 289 -8.92 13.59 -14.97
N GLN A 290 -9.45 13.98 -13.81
CA GLN A 290 -10.89 13.95 -13.51
C GLN A 290 -11.70 15.18 -14.01
N ARG A 291 -11.12 16.09 -14.81
CA ARG A 291 -11.75 17.37 -15.25
C ARG A 291 -12.40 18.15 -14.08
N SER A 292 -11.89 17.96 -12.86
CA SER A 292 -12.38 18.66 -11.67
C SER A 292 -11.61 19.98 -11.53
N THR A 293 -12.29 21.02 -11.05
CA THR A 293 -11.71 22.36 -10.89
C THR A 293 -10.55 22.31 -9.90
N SER A 294 -9.36 22.70 -10.38
CA SER A 294 -8.16 22.88 -9.56
C SER A 294 -8.46 23.77 -8.36
N ARG A 295 -8.27 23.24 -7.15
CA ARG A 295 -8.39 24.03 -5.93
C ARG A 295 -7.19 24.98 -5.83
N SER A 296 -7.49 26.27 -5.79
CA SER A 296 -6.58 27.32 -5.34
C SER A 296 -6.72 27.44 -3.82
N GLY A 297 -5.89 26.74 -3.04
CA GLY A 297 -5.88 26.94 -1.59
C GLY A 297 -5.08 25.91 -0.79
N ASN A 298 -4.28 26.42 0.14
CA ASN A 298 -3.34 25.70 1.02
C ASN A 298 -4.04 24.97 2.20
N THR A 299 -5.17 24.32 1.97
CA THR A 299 -5.87 23.55 3.02
C THR A 299 -5.41 22.11 2.98
N ARG A 300 -5.02 21.56 4.15
CA ARG A 300 -4.60 20.17 4.30
C ARG A 300 -5.69 19.23 3.82
N LEU A 301 -5.33 18.31 2.93
CA LEU A 301 -6.23 17.27 2.42
C LEU A 301 -6.45 16.19 3.46
N ARG A 302 -7.66 15.61 3.44
CA ARG A 302 -8.00 14.46 4.28
C ARG A 302 -7.40 13.20 3.67
N THR A 303 -6.51 12.55 4.39
CA THR A 303 -6.00 11.23 4.00
C THR A 303 -6.90 10.14 4.56
N ILE A 304 -7.44 9.30 3.68
CA ILE A 304 -8.29 8.15 4.03
C ILE A 304 -7.56 6.88 3.60
N ILE A 305 -7.43 5.91 4.51
CA ILE A 305 -6.77 4.64 4.25
C ILE A 305 -7.77 3.50 4.33
N HIS A 306 -7.93 2.78 3.23
CA HIS A 306 -8.67 1.53 3.13
C HIS A 306 -7.73 0.36 3.37
N THR A 307 -8.05 -0.48 4.34
CA THR A 307 -7.22 -1.63 4.72
C THR A 307 -8.08 -2.81 5.16
N GLY A 308 -7.48 -3.89 5.63
CA GLY A 308 -8.17 -5.07 6.16
C GLY A 308 -7.21 -6.00 6.89
N TRP A 309 -7.40 -7.30 6.69
CA TRP A 309 -6.65 -8.40 7.33
C TRP A 309 -5.19 -8.55 6.86
N TRP A 310 -4.42 -7.47 6.90
CA TRP A 310 -3.01 -7.42 6.50
C TRP A 310 -2.20 -8.49 7.24
N GLY A 311 -1.56 -9.39 6.50
CA GLY A 311 -0.72 -10.47 7.03
C GLY A 311 -1.44 -11.59 7.81
N CYS A 312 -2.77 -11.55 7.97
CA CYS A 312 -3.49 -12.51 8.83
C CYS A 312 -3.89 -13.81 8.09
N GLY A 313 -3.79 -13.84 6.76
CA GLY A 313 -4.07 -15.02 5.94
C GLY A 313 -2.84 -15.92 5.79
N ALA A 314 -2.25 -15.95 4.59
CA ALA A 314 -1.12 -16.81 4.27
C ALA A 314 0.10 -16.62 5.19
N TYR A 315 0.27 -15.43 5.78
CA TYR A 315 1.41 -15.13 6.66
C TYR A 315 1.18 -15.54 8.12
N GLY A 316 -0.07 -15.83 8.52
CA GLY A 316 -0.41 -16.33 9.86
C GLY A 316 -0.22 -15.31 11.00
N ASN A 317 -0.27 -14.01 10.73
CA ASN A 317 -0.22 -13.02 11.80
C ASN A 317 -1.50 -13.03 12.64
N ASN A 318 -1.37 -12.50 13.85
CA ASN A 318 -2.46 -12.38 14.80
C ASN A 318 -3.36 -11.20 14.46
N ARG A 319 -4.67 -11.42 14.35
CA ARG A 319 -5.63 -10.38 13.96
C ARG A 319 -5.59 -9.17 14.90
N GLN A 320 -5.55 -9.41 16.21
CA GLN A 320 -5.51 -8.35 17.22
C GLN A 320 -4.23 -7.51 17.09
N MET A 321 -3.06 -8.16 16.92
CA MET A 321 -1.78 -7.47 16.72
C MET A 321 -1.79 -6.57 15.48
N MET A 322 -2.30 -7.09 14.36
CA MET A 322 -2.31 -6.36 13.09
C MET A 322 -3.34 -5.21 13.08
N ILE A 323 -4.51 -5.38 13.72
CA ILE A 323 -5.47 -4.27 13.89
C ILE A 323 -4.87 -3.19 14.80
N LEU A 324 -4.30 -3.59 15.94
CA LEU A 324 -3.71 -2.67 16.91
C LEU A 324 -2.64 -1.78 16.27
N ALA A 325 -1.71 -2.38 15.53
CA ALA A 325 -0.64 -1.64 14.87
C ALA A 325 -1.16 -0.62 13.84
N GLN A 326 -2.17 -1.00 13.06
CA GLN A 326 -2.78 -0.11 12.07
C GLN A 326 -3.53 1.06 12.74
N ILE A 327 -4.22 0.82 13.86
CA ILE A 327 -4.88 1.91 14.62
C ILE A 327 -3.83 2.88 15.16
N LEU A 328 -2.81 2.38 15.87
CA LEU A 328 -1.76 3.22 16.45
C LEU A 328 -1.04 4.06 15.38
N ALA A 329 -0.67 3.43 14.26
CA ALA A 329 -0.07 4.13 13.13
C ALA A 329 -0.98 5.25 12.62
N ALA A 330 -2.26 4.98 12.38
CA ALA A 330 -3.18 5.98 11.84
C ALA A 330 -3.30 7.23 12.73
N TYR A 331 -3.36 7.03 14.05
CA TYR A 331 -3.38 8.14 15.02
C TYR A 331 -2.04 8.89 15.05
N TRP A 332 -0.91 8.21 15.07
CA TRP A 332 0.40 8.85 15.14
C TRP A 332 0.79 9.59 13.85
N THR A 333 0.20 9.23 12.71
CA THR A 333 0.45 9.87 11.43
C THR A 333 -0.59 10.92 11.06
N GLU A 334 -1.60 11.15 11.92
CA GLU A 334 -2.71 12.07 11.68
C GLU A 334 -3.50 11.74 10.40
N VAL A 335 -3.59 10.46 10.06
CA VAL A 335 -4.51 9.99 9.02
C VAL A 335 -5.93 10.28 9.50
N HIS A 336 -6.78 10.82 8.62
CA HIS A 336 -8.09 11.33 9.03
C HIS A 336 -9.09 10.20 9.22
N GLU A 337 -9.02 9.17 8.38
CA GLU A 337 -9.88 8.01 8.49
C GLU A 337 -9.17 6.73 8.03
N ILE A 338 -9.34 5.67 8.79
CA ILE A 338 -9.03 4.29 8.39
C ILE A 338 -10.34 3.53 8.26
N ILE A 339 -10.58 2.98 7.08
CA ILE A 339 -11.71 2.10 6.76
C ILE A 339 -11.16 0.68 6.68
N PHE A 340 -11.47 -0.11 7.70
CA PHE A 340 -11.06 -1.50 7.82
C PHE A 340 -12.14 -2.41 7.26
N HIS A 341 -11.85 -3.02 6.11
CA HIS A 341 -12.70 -3.96 5.42
C HIS A 341 -12.52 -5.37 6.00
N THR A 342 -13.53 -5.84 6.73
CA THR A 342 -13.49 -7.10 7.48
C THR A 342 -13.97 -8.29 6.67
N GLN A 343 -14.51 -8.09 5.46
CA GLN A 343 -15.18 -9.08 4.59
C GLN A 343 -16.48 -9.65 5.19
N THR A 344 -16.47 -10.01 6.47
CA THR A 344 -17.60 -10.55 7.24
C THR A 344 -17.64 -9.89 8.63
N ASN A 345 -18.68 -10.20 9.42
CA ASN A 345 -18.79 -9.76 10.82
C ASN A 345 -18.19 -10.76 11.83
N GLU A 346 -17.49 -11.80 11.38
CA GLU A 346 -17.12 -12.96 12.23
C GLU A 346 -16.04 -12.64 13.28
N HIS A 347 -15.26 -11.57 13.09
CA HIS A 347 -14.09 -11.25 13.91
C HIS A 347 -14.27 -10.01 14.81
N ASN A 348 -15.51 -9.71 15.21
CA ASN A 348 -15.81 -8.53 16.04
C ASN A 348 -15.14 -8.55 17.42
N SER A 349 -14.86 -9.72 17.99
CA SER A 349 -14.11 -9.84 19.25
C SER A 349 -12.66 -9.35 19.11
N ASP A 350 -11.97 -9.73 18.02
CA ASP A 350 -10.58 -9.35 17.75
C ASP A 350 -10.47 -7.83 17.57
N ILE A 351 -11.43 -7.25 16.85
CA ILE A 351 -11.58 -5.81 16.66
C ILE A 351 -11.76 -5.10 17.99
N SER A 352 -12.67 -5.59 18.83
CA SER A 352 -12.99 -4.95 20.11
C SER A 352 -11.79 -4.97 21.06
N ALA A 353 -11.10 -6.12 21.15
CA ALA A 353 -9.91 -6.29 21.95
C ALA A 353 -8.74 -5.42 21.46
N ALA A 354 -8.53 -5.28 20.15
CA ALA A 354 -7.50 -4.41 19.59
C ALA A 354 -7.79 -2.93 19.88
N ARG A 355 -9.05 -2.49 19.75
CA ARG A 355 -9.44 -1.09 20.03
C ARG A 355 -9.25 -0.72 21.50
N GLU A 356 -9.66 -1.58 22.43
CA GLU A 356 -9.51 -1.31 23.87
C GLU A 356 -8.03 -1.13 24.24
N VAL A 357 -7.15 -1.96 23.66
CA VAL A 357 -5.70 -1.84 23.86
C VAL A 357 -5.17 -0.56 23.21
N ALA A 358 -5.59 -0.25 21.99
CA ALA A 358 -5.17 0.97 21.30
C ALA A 358 -5.53 2.22 22.10
N ASP A 359 -6.76 2.30 22.63
CA ASP A 359 -7.24 3.45 23.41
C ASP A 359 -6.37 3.70 24.66
N LYS A 360 -5.89 2.63 25.30
CA LYS A 360 -4.96 2.70 26.43
C LYS A 360 -3.57 3.16 25.98
N LEU A 361 -3.03 2.56 24.92
CA LEU A 361 -1.67 2.84 24.43
C LEU A 361 -1.54 4.22 23.79
N LEU A 362 -2.62 4.79 23.27
CA LEU A 362 -2.63 6.16 22.75
C LEU A 362 -2.43 7.23 23.84
N GLN A 363 -2.59 6.88 25.13
CA GLN A 363 -2.26 7.77 26.23
C GLN A 363 -0.76 7.81 26.55
N GLU A 364 0.00 6.81 26.08
CA GLU A 364 1.44 6.73 26.30
C GLU A 364 2.18 7.69 25.36
N LYS A 365 3.19 8.39 25.91
CA LYS A 365 3.98 9.41 25.20
C LYS A 365 5.28 8.86 24.63
N SER A 366 5.79 7.77 25.21
CA SER A 366 7.00 7.10 24.73
C SER A 366 6.65 5.95 23.79
N VAL A 367 7.18 5.98 22.57
CA VAL A 367 7.00 4.85 21.63
C VAL A 367 7.66 3.58 22.19
N ASP A 368 8.77 3.68 22.91
CA ASP A 368 9.41 2.52 23.55
C ASP A 368 8.51 1.86 24.59
N ARG A 369 7.80 2.66 25.39
CA ARG A 369 6.82 2.13 26.34
C ARG A 369 5.66 1.46 25.63
N VAL A 370 5.16 2.03 24.52
CA VAL A 370 4.12 1.39 23.71
C VAL A 370 4.58 0.02 23.21
N LEU A 371 5.81 -0.07 22.68
CA LEU A 371 6.38 -1.34 22.21
C LEU A 371 6.48 -2.37 23.35
N GLU A 372 6.99 -1.96 24.52
CA GLU A 372 7.09 -2.81 25.71
C GLU A 372 5.72 -3.32 26.17
N GLU A 373 4.70 -2.46 26.21
CA GLU A 373 3.34 -2.83 26.62
C GLU A 373 2.68 -3.79 25.63
N ILE A 374 2.90 -3.63 24.33
CA ILE A 374 2.40 -4.59 23.32
C ILE A 374 3.01 -5.97 23.52
N VAL A 375 4.33 -6.06 23.80
CA VAL A 375 4.99 -7.34 24.08
C VAL A 375 4.38 -8.01 25.32
N LYS A 376 4.02 -7.25 26.36
CA LYS A 376 3.39 -7.78 27.59
C LYS A 376 2.00 -8.39 27.36
N LEU A 377 1.33 -8.06 26.26
CA LEU A 377 0.07 -8.70 25.87
C LEU A 377 0.25 -10.19 25.56
N ASN A 378 1.49 -10.63 25.31
CA ASN A 378 1.83 -12.01 24.96
C ASN A 378 1.00 -12.57 23.79
N LEU A 379 0.66 -11.70 22.81
CA LEU A 379 -0.03 -12.11 21.60
C LEU A 379 0.81 -13.16 20.86
N GLN A 380 0.15 -14.17 20.32
CA GLN A 380 0.82 -15.26 19.63
C GLN A 380 0.50 -15.26 18.15
N TRP A 381 1.48 -15.66 17.35
CA TRP A 381 1.30 -16.00 15.94
C TRP A 381 0.13 -16.97 15.76
N GLU A 382 -0.68 -16.74 14.74
CA GLU A 382 -1.78 -17.61 14.34
C GLU A 382 -1.31 -18.63 13.30
N ARG A 383 -2.24 -19.48 12.82
CA ARG A 383 -1.94 -20.43 11.76
C ARG A 383 -2.10 -19.77 10.40
N SER A 384 -1.09 -19.93 9.54
CA SER A 384 -1.26 -19.69 8.10
C SER A 384 -2.38 -20.58 7.56
N ASN A 385 -3.22 -20.01 6.69
CA ASN A 385 -4.30 -20.73 6.02
C ASN A 385 -3.84 -21.49 4.76
N ASN A 386 -2.54 -21.54 4.46
CA ASN A 386 -1.94 -22.26 3.33
C ASN A 386 -2.61 -21.98 1.97
N THR A 387 -3.07 -20.74 1.75
CA THR A 387 -3.78 -20.33 0.51
C THR A 387 -2.85 -20.11 -0.67
#